data_AF-A0A453KZ30-F1
#
_entry.id   AF-A0A453KZ30-F1
#
_cell.length_a   1.000
_cell.length_b   1.000
_cell.length_c   1.000
_cell.angle_alpha   90.00
_cell.angle_beta   90.00
_cell.angle_gamma   90.00
#
_symmetry.space_group_name_H-M   'P 1'
#
loop_
_entity.id
_entity.type
_entity.pdbx_description
1 polymer ?
#
loop_
_entity_poly.entity_id
_entity_poly.type
_entity_poly.pdbx_seq_one_letter_code
_entity_poly.pdbx_strand_id
1 'polypeptide(L)'
;LHVPLHCACFGGVDNGVPAVYLTYVVARGDTVPAIAKRYRTTATDVMSVNDMATADVAAGDIIVLPLPACTSSFPTFTSDHGLAVANGTYAVTADRCVQCSCGPANLELFCVPAPLADAACSSMQCGNSSMMLGNFTLVMTGAGCSVSSCGYGGYANGTILTT
;
A
#
# COMPACT_ATOMS: atom_id res chain seq x y z
N LEU A 1 8.33 -18.19 -24.18
CA LEU A 1 8.49 -18.84 -22.85
C LEU A 1 7.65 -18.04 -21.86
N HIS A 2 6.66 -18.66 -21.23
CA HIS A 2 5.83 -18.04 -20.19
C HIS A 2 6.24 -18.69 -18.86
N VAL A 3 6.76 -17.89 -17.92
CA VAL A 3 7.20 -18.38 -16.60
C VAL A 3 6.16 -17.94 -15.58
N PRO A 4 5.29 -18.85 -15.08
CA PRO A 4 4.29 -18.50 -14.08
C PRO A 4 4.97 -18.35 -12.72
N LEU A 5 5.15 -17.12 -12.27
CA LEU A 5 5.59 -16.86 -10.90
C LEU A 5 4.44 -17.14 -9.94
N HIS A 6 4.75 -17.77 -8.81
CA HIS A 6 3.78 -17.94 -7.75
C HIS A 6 3.42 -16.56 -7.17
N CYS A 7 2.13 -16.28 -7.09
CA CYS A 7 1.57 -15.13 -6.42
C CYS A 7 0.30 -15.58 -5.69
N ALA A 8 0.05 -15.00 -4.53
CA ALA A 8 -1.16 -15.26 -3.76
C ALA A 8 -1.94 -13.96 -3.59
N CYS A 9 -3.26 -14.06 -3.57
CA CYS A 9 -4.14 -12.93 -3.32
C CYS A 9 -5.36 -13.45 -2.54
N PHE A 10 -5.31 -13.34 -1.21
CA PHE A 10 -6.38 -13.79 -0.33
C PHE A 10 -7.40 -12.66 -0.11
N GLY A 11 -7.92 -12.11 -1.22
CA GLY A 11 -8.85 -10.97 -1.17
C GLY A 11 -8.23 -9.65 -0.70
N GLY A 12 -6.89 -9.58 -0.60
CA GLY A 12 -6.16 -8.37 -0.21
C GLY A 12 -6.27 -8.01 1.28
N VAL A 13 -6.67 -8.97 2.13
CA VAL A 13 -6.83 -8.77 3.57
C VAL A 13 -6.29 -9.95 4.37
N ASP A 14 -5.64 -9.65 5.49
CA ASP A 14 -5.19 -10.61 6.50
C ASP A 14 -5.81 -10.24 7.85
N ASN A 15 -6.58 -11.16 8.45
CA ASN A 15 -7.34 -10.92 9.68
C ASN A 15 -8.21 -9.64 9.68
N GLY A 16 -8.76 -9.27 8.51
CA GLY A 16 -9.60 -8.08 8.34
C GLY A 16 -8.83 -6.76 8.18
N VAL A 17 -7.50 -6.81 8.13
CA VAL A 17 -6.62 -5.67 7.85
C VAL A 17 -6.09 -5.78 6.42
N PRO A 18 -5.92 -4.68 5.66
CA PRO A 18 -5.39 -4.78 4.32
C PRO A 18 -3.98 -5.38 4.27
N ALA A 19 -3.75 -6.24 3.28
CA ALA A 19 -2.49 -6.97 3.13
C ALA A 19 -2.08 -7.14 1.66
N VAL A 20 -0.77 -7.12 1.43
CA VAL A 20 -0.13 -7.50 0.17
C VAL A 20 0.69 -8.75 0.42
N TYR A 21 0.62 -9.73 -0.47
CA TYR A 21 1.29 -11.01 -0.29
C TYR A 21 2.61 -11.08 -1.03
N LEU A 22 3.67 -11.43 -0.32
CA LEU A 22 5.00 -11.65 -0.87
C LEU A 22 5.34 -13.15 -0.87
N THR A 23 5.70 -13.68 -2.02
CA THR A 23 6.30 -15.00 -2.10
C THR A 23 7.77 -14.92 -1.73
N TYR A 24 8.18 -15.69 -0.73
CA TYR A 24 9.52 -15.71 -0.16
C TYR A 24 10.14 -17.09 -0.27
N VAL A 25 11.38 -17.15 -0.77
CA VAL A 25 12.18 -18.39 -0.79
C VAL A 25 13.01 -18.42 0.49
N VAL A 26 12.77 -19.41 1.33
CA VAL A 26 13.42 -19.58 2.62
C VAL A 26 14.93 -19.77 2.43
N ALA A 27 15.73 -18.93 3.08
CA ALA A 27 17.18 -19.03 3.04
C ALA A 27 17.73 -19.98 4.10
N ARG A 28 18.99 -20.40 3.97
CA ARG A 28 19.65 -21.21 4.99
C ARG A 28 19.74 -20.43 6.30
N GLY A 29 19.20 -21.00 7.38
CA GLY A 29 19.21 -20.42 8.72
C GLY A 29 18.00 -19.55 9.03
N ASP A 30 17.08 -19.36 8.09
CA ASP A 30 15.81 -18.71 8.36
C ASP A 30 14.93 -19.53 9.30
N THR A 31 14.10 -18.83 10.05
CA THR A 31 12.99 -19.40 10.83
C THR A 31 11.74 -18.57 10.60
N VAL A 32 10.55 -19.17 10.67
CA VAL A 32 9.29 -18.42 10.47
C VAL A 32 9.18 -17.19 11.37
N PRO A 33 9.50 -17.23 12.69
CA PRO A 33 9.44 -16.04 13.54
C PRO A 33 10.43 -14.94 13.13
N ALA A 34 11.64 -15.30 12.70
CA ALA A 34 12.64 -14.33 12.26
C ALA A 34 12.23 -13.66 10.94
N ILE A 35 11.69 -14.43 9.99
CA ILE A 35 11.14 -13.93 8.73
C ILE A 35 9.96 -13.00 9.04
N ALA A 36 8.98 -13.45 9.82
CA ALA A 36 7.80 -12.67 10.15
C ALA A 36 8.17 -11.30 10.77
N LYS A 37 9.08 -11.30 11.75
CA LYS A 37 9.59 -10.08 12.38
C LYS A 37 10.25 -9.14 11.37
N ARG A 38 11.05 -9.66 10.45
CA ARG A 38 11.73 -8.87 9.41
C ARG A 38 10.73 -8.15 8.51
N TYR A 39 9.62 -8.80 8.17
CA TYR A 39 8.60 -8.28 7.27
C TYR A 39 7.41 -7.61 7.98
N ARG A 40 7.53 -7.34 9.29
CA ARG A 40 6.49 -6.70 10.11
C ARG A 40 5.14 -7.43 10.03
N THR A 41 5.18 -8.75 10.02
CA THR A 41 4.01 -9.63 10.14
C THR A 41 4.20 -10.57 11.35
N THR A 42 3.27 -11.47 11.60
CA THR A 42 3.36 -12.43 12.72
C THR A 42 3.62 -13.85 12.22
N ALA A 43 4.26 -14.67 13.05
CA ALA A 43 4.49 -16.07 12.72
C ALA A 43 3.17 -16.82 12.53
N THR A 44 2.14 -16.46 13.31
CA THR A 44 0.79 -17.02 13.19
C THR A 44 0.14 -16.68 11.86
N ASP A 45 0.27 -15.44 11.38
CA ASP A 45 -0.30 -15.04 10.09
C ASP A 45 0.43 -15.74 8.94
N VAL A 46 1.77 -15.82 9.00
CA VAL A 46 2.57 -16.60 8.04
C VAL A 46 2.13 -18.06 8.04
N MET A 47 2.00 -18.70 9.19
CA MET A 47 1.59 -20.10 9.26
C MET A 47 0.16 -20.30 8.72
N SER A 48 -0.76 -19.40 9.05
CA SER A 48 -2.16 -19.42 8.61
C SER A 48 -2.28 -19.37 7.09
N VAL A 49 -1.62 -18.41 6.43
CA VAL A 49 -1.72 -18.24 4.97
C VAL A 49 -0.99 -19.32 4.17
N ASN A 50 -0.19 -20.16 4.83
CA ASN A 50 0.53 -21.28 4.23
C ASN A 50 0.01 -22.66 4.71
N ASP A 51 -1.12 -22.70 5.42
CA ASP A 51 -1.70 -23.94 5.98
C ASP A 51 -0.69 -24.77 6.82
N MET A 52 0.21 -24.10 7.55
CA MET A 52 1.28 -24.75 8.30
C MET A 52 0.82 -25.17 9.70
N ALA A 53 1.02 -26.45 10.03
CA ALA A 53 0.75 -26.97 11.37
C ALA A 53 1.86 -26.63 12.38
N THR A 54 3.13 -26.53 11.94
CA THR A 54 4.29 -26.15 12.74
C THR A 54 5.07 -25.04 12.03
N ALA A 55 5.92 -24.32 12.76
CA ALA A 55 6.73 -23.23 12.23
C ALA A 55 8.03 -23.70 11.53
N ASP A 56 8.07 -24.96 11.10
CA ASP A 56 9.25 -25.59 10.52
C ASP A 56 9.37 -25.24 9.04
N VAL A 57 10.55 -24.80 8.62
CA VAL A 57 10.87 -24.47 7.23
C VAL A 57 12.29 -24.94 6.90
N ALA A 58 12.49 -25.37 5.66
CA ALA A 58 13.79 -25.75 5.11
C ALA A 58 14.25 -24.71 4.08
N ALA A 59 15.57 -24.61 3.89
CA ALA A 59 16.14 -23.75 2.85
C ALA A 59 15.66 -24.20 1.46
N GLY A 60 15.14 -23.27 0.67
CA GLY A 60 14.53 -23.52 -0.63
C GLY A 60 13.02 -23.65 -0.62
N ASP A 61 12.39 -23.78 0.55
CA ASP A 61 10.93 -23.74 0.65
C ASP A 61 10.39 -22.40 0.16
N ILE A 62 9.21 -22.43 -0.44
CA ILE A 62 8.52 -21.24 -0.93
C ILE A 62 7.31 -21.02 -0.04
N ILE A 63 7.32 -19.92 0.71
CA ILE A 63 6.22 -19.53 1.61
C ILE A 63 5.68 -18.17 1.21
N VAL A 64 4.44 -17.91 1.59
CA VAL A 64 3.75 -16.63 1.39
C VAL A 64 3.78 -15.82 2.68
N LEU A 65 4.12 -14.53 2.58
CA LEU A 65 4.14 -13.60 3.70
C LEU A 65 3.01 -12.57 3.54
N PRO A 66 2.08 -12.44 4.51
CA PRO A 66 1.11 -11.36 4.52
C PRO A 66 1.80 -10.09 5.03
N LEU A 67 1.99 -9.11 4.16
CA LEU A 67 2.55 -7.81 4.51
C LEU A 67 1.40 -6.84 4.82
N PRO A 68 1.36 -6.21 6.01
CA PRO A 68 0.39 -5.16 6.29
C PRO A 68 0.47 -4.08 5.22
N ALA A 69 -0.68 -3.58 4.78
CA ALA A 69 -0.77 -2.64 3.68
C ALA A 69 -1.78 -1.53 3.95
N CYS A 70 -1.68 -0.48 3.14
CA CYS A 70 -2.69 0.55 3.02
C CYS A 70 -3.47 0.29 1.73
N THR A 71 -4.80 0.36 1.79
CA THR A 71 -5.65 0.29 0.60
C THR A 71 -6.27 1.64 0.30
N SER A 72 -6.32 2.00 -0.97
CA SER A 72 -7.06 3.17 -1.43
C SER A 72 -8.56 3.03 -1.21
N SER A 73 -9.22 4.15 -0.89
CA SER A 73 -10.68 4.29 -0.90
C SER A 73 -11.20 4.97 -2.18
N PHE A 74 -10.46 4.86 -3.28
CA PHE A 74 -10.83 5.52 -4.55
C PHE A 74 -12.15 4.95 -5.09
N PRO A 75 -12.90 5.72 -5.89
CA PRO A 75 -14.13 5.23 -6.52
C PRO A 75 -13.88 4.04 -7.46
N THR A 76 -14.86 3.16 -7.60
CA THR A 76 -14.77 1.94 -8.44
C THR A 76 -14.57 2.20 -9.93
N PHE A 77 -14.82 3.42 -10.41
CA PHE A 77 -14.63 3.79 -11.81
C PHE A 77 -13.19 4.26 -12.11
N THR A 78 -12.34 4.45 -11.11
CA THR A 78 -10.94 4.84 -11.34
C THR A 78 -10.11 3.63 -11.73
N SER A 79 -9.11 3.83 -12.58
CA SER A 79 -8.24 2.74 -13.06
C SER A 79 -7.36 2.15 -11.96
N ASP A 80 -7.14 2.91 -10.89
CA ASP A 80 -6.34 2.55 -9.73
C ASP A 80 -7.20 2.23 -8.49
N HIS A 81 -8.48 1.93 -8.69
CA HIS A 81 -9.33 1.38 -7.64
C HIS A 81 -8.70 0.11 -7.04
N GLY A 82 -8.64 0.05 -5.70
CA GLY A 82 -8.06 -1.07 -4.98
C GLY A 82 -6.52 -1.05 -4.94
N LEU A 83 -5.89 0.10 -5.20
CA LEU A 83 -4.46 0.29 -5.01
C LEU A 83 -4.08 -0.08 -3.58
N ALA A 84 -3.23 -1.10 -3.44
CA ALA A 84 -2.68 -1.56 -2.18
C ALA A 84 -1.17 -1.32 -2.14
N VAL A 85 -0.69 -0.72 -1.05
CA VAL A 85 0.73 -0.39 -0.86
C VAL A 85 1.19 -0.99 0.45
N ALA A 86 2.21 -1.85 0.41
CA ALA A 86 2.75 -2.48 1.61
C ALA A 86 3.36 -1.45 2.58
N ASN A 87 3.30 -1.75 3.89
CA ASN A 87 3.75 -0.87 4.96
C ASN A 87 5.21 -0.43 4.78
N GLY A 88 5.42 0.90 4.70
CA GLY A 88 6.74 1.51 4.53
C GLY A 88 7.26 1.47 3.09
N THR A 89 6.39 1.17 2.13
CA THR A 89 6.68 1.24 0.69
C THR A 89 5.83 2.30 0.01
N TYR A 90 6.06 2.50 -1.29
CA TYR A 90 5.26 3.38 -2.14
C TYR A 90 4.93 2.70 -3.46
N ALA A 91 3.84 3.15 -4.08
CA ALA A 91 3.48 2.82 -5.45
C ALA A 91 3.30 4.11 -6.27
N VAL A 92 3.56 4.02 -7.56
CA VAL A 92 3.33 5.12 -8.51
C VAL A 92 2.13 4.78 -9.37
N THR A 93 1.17 5.71 -9.47
CA THR A 93 -0.08 5.59 -10.22
C THR A 93 -0.30 6.83 -11.10
N ALA A 94 -1.45 6.92 -11.77
CA ALA A 94 -1.85 8.02 -12.65
C ALA A 94 -0.78 8.34 -13.70
N ASP A 95 -0.41 7.36 -14.53
CA ASP A 95 0.58 7.52 -15.61
C ASP A 95 1.89 8.17 -15.15
N ARG A 96 2.37 7.77 -13.95
CA ARG A 96 3.62 8.23 -13.31
C ARG A 96 3.55 9.62 -12.68
N CYS A 97 2.35 10.17 -12.51
CA CYS A 97 2.16 11.50 -11.93
C CYS A 97 2.00 11.51 -10.41
N VAL A 98 1.53 10.41 -9.81
CA VAL A 98 1.20 10.37 -8.38
C VAL A 98 1.95 9.24 -7.69
N GLN A 99 2.58 9.53 -6.56
CA GLN A 99 3.21 8.57 -5.68
C GLN A 99 2.40 8.44 -4.39
N CYS A 100 1.89 7.24 -4.11
CA CYS A 100 1.17 6.92 -2.87
C CYS A 100 2.05 6.06 -1.97
N SER A 101 2.23 6.51 -0.73
CA SER A 101 3.07 5.86 0.28
C SER A 101 2.19 5.37 1.43
N CYS A 102 2.54 4.20 1.98
CA CYS A 102 1.82 3.63 3.12
C CYS A 102 2.54 3.96 4.43
N GLY A 103 1.86 4.73 5.30
CA GLY A 103 2.40 5.15 6.59
C GLY A 103 2.63 3.95 7.53
N PRO A 104 3.80 3.84 8.21
CA PRO A 104 4.15 2.64 8.96
C PRO A 104 3.38 2.43 10.27
N ALA A 105 2.65 3.44 10.75
CA ALA A 105 1.98 3.44 12.06
C ALA A 105 0.44 3.43 11.97
N ASN A 106 -0.15 4.18 11.03
CA ASN A 106 -1.59 4.36 10.90
C ASN A 106 -2.22 3.56 9.75
N LEU A 107 -1.40 2.92 8.90
CA LEU A 107 -1.85 2.24 7.68
C LEU A 107 -2.75 3.14 6.80
N GLU A 108 -2.51 4.45 6.82
CA GLU A 108 -3.16 5.38 5.92
C GLU A 108 -2.32 5.59 4.66
N LEU A 109 -3.02 5.63 3.53
CA LEU A 109 -2.42 5.91 2.23
C LEU A 109 -2.26 7.42 2.06
N PHE A 110 -1.03 7.88 1.88
CA PHE A 110 -0.72 9.28 1.65
C PHE A 110 -0.10 9.46 0.26
N CYS A 111 -0.70 10.32 -0.57
CA CYS A 111 -0.28 10.51 -1.95
C CYS A 111 0.22 11.94 -2.20
N VAL A 112 1.28 12.04 -2.99
CA VAL A 112 1.95 13.28 -3.41
C VAL A 112 2.25 13.24 -4.91
N PRO A 113 2.54 14.37 -5.55
CA PRO A 113 3.11 14.38 -6.89
C PRO A 113 4.37 13.50 -6.94
N ALA A 114 4.45 12.65 -7.96
CA ALA A 114 5.60 11.77 -8.14
C ALA A 114 6.87 12.58 -8.48
N PRO A 115 8.07 12.14 -8.06
CA PRO A 115 9.32 12.87 -8.32
C PRO A 115 9.64 13.08 -9.81
N LEU A 116 9.11 12.22 -10.67
CA LEU A 116 9.31 12.26 -12.13
C LEU A 116 8.04 12.73 -12.87
N ALA A 117 7.09 13.35 -12.17
CA ALA A 117 5.93 13.95 -12.79
C ALA A 117 6.38 15.09 -13.73
N ASP A 118 5.90 15.06 -14.96
CA ASP A 118 6.22 16.04 -15.99
C ASP A 118 4.97 16.83 -16.43
N ALA A 119 5.12 17.64 -17.48
CA ALA A 119 4.04 18.47 -17.98
C ALA A 119 2.88 17.69 -18.63
N ALA A 120 3.00 16.37 -18.81
CA ALA A 120 1.90 15.53 -19.31
C ALA A 120 0.87 15.22 -18.22
N CYS A 121 1.21 15.45 -16.95
CA CYS A 121 0.29 15.24 -15.83
C CYS A 121 -0.84 16.26 -15.83
N SER A 122 -2.08 15.78 -15.67
CA SER A 122 -3.23 16.65 -15.42
C SER A 122 -3.09 17.41 -14.10
N SER A 123 -3.93 18.42 -13.87
CA SER A 123 -3.92 19.20 -12.62
C SER A 123 -4.01 18.31 -11.37
N MET A 124 -3.16 18.61 -10.38
CA MET A 124 -3.17 18.01 -9.04
C MET A 124 -3.65 19.00 -7.96
N GLN A 125 -4.36 20.05 -8.38
CA GLN A 125 -4.89 21.07 -7.48
C GLN A 125 -6.28 20.68 -6.99
N CYS A 126 -6.49 20.74 -5.67
CA CYS A 126 -7.82 20.52 -5.09
C CYS A 126 -8.79 21.64 -5.48
N GLY A 127 -10.01 21.24 -5.84
CA GLY A 127 -11.06 22.14 -6.30
C GLY A 127 -11.31 23.29 -5.32
N ASN A 128 -11.48 24.50 -5.86
CA ASN A 128 -11.75 25.73 -5.11
C ASN A 128 -10.68 26.11 -4.05
N SER A 129 -9.46 25.60 -4.17
CA SER A 129 -8.36 25.90 -3.25
C SER A 129 -7.05 26.14 -4.00
N SER A 130 -6.07 26.76 -3.37
CA SER A 130 -4.68 26.78 -3.86
C SER A 130 -3.87 25.58 -3.37
N MET A 131 -4.51 24.56 -2.79
CA MET A 131 -3.84 23.39 -2.26
C MET A 131 -3.55 22.42 -3.39
N MET A 132 -2.30 21.98 -3.46
CA MET A 132 -1.89 20.88 -4.32
C MET A 132 -1.95 19.56 -3.54
N LEU A 133 -2.02 18.46 -4.28
CA LEU A 133 -2.01 17.11 -3.72
C LEU A 133 -0.89 16.93 -2.66
N GLY A 134 -1.27 16.38 -1.50
CA GLY A 134 -0.38 16.15 -0.37
C GLY A 134 -0.22 17.36 0.56
N ASN A 135 -0.70 18.54 0.17
CA ASN A 135 -0.67 19.72 1.03
C ASN A 135 -1.72 19.64 2.12
N PHE A 136 -1.42 20.16 3.31
CA PHE A 136 -2.36 20.20 4.43
C PHE A 136 -2.19 21.47 5.27
N THR A 137 -3.25 21.83 5.99
CA THR A 137 -3.28 22.95 6.92
C THR A 137 -3.83 22.48 8.26
N LEU A 138 -3.26 23.01 9.34
CA LEU A 138 -3.65 22.72 10.70
C LEU A 138 -4.14 24.00 11.36
N VAL A 139 -5.38 24.00 11.82
CA VAL A 139 -5.97 25.11 12.57
C VAL A 139 -6.27 24.65 13.98
N MET A 140 -5.58 25.22 14.96
CA MET A 140 -5.84 24.95 16.37
C MET A 140 -7.12 25.67 16.80
N THR A 141 -8.07 24.90 17.32
CA THR A 141 -9.33 25.39 17.88
C THR A 141 -9.41 25.03 19.36
N GLY A 142 -10.32 25.68 20.10
CA GLY A 142 -10.56 25.33 21.51
C GLY A 142 -11.03 23.88 21.75
N ALA A 143 -11.46 23.17 20.70
CA ALA A 143 -11.92 21.78 20.75
C ALA A 143 -10.90 20.76 20.18
N GLY A 144 -9.74 21.22 19.68
CA GLY A 144 -8.72 20.35 19.08
C GLY A 144 -8.14 20.91 17.77
N CYS A 145 -7.46 20.05 17.01
CA CYS A 145 -6.84 20.41 15.73
C CYS A 145 -7.79 20.11 14.56
N SER A 146 -8.18 21.14 13.81
CA SER A 146 -8.88 20.97 12.54
C SER A 146 -7.86 20.83 11.42
N VAL A 147 -7.92 19.72 10.69
CA VAL A 147 -7.01 19.41 9.58
C VAL A 147 -7.78 19.51 8.27
N SER A 148 -7.28 20.34 7.34
CA SER A 148 -7.76 20.35 5.96
C SER A 148 -6.61 19.95 5.05
N SER A 149 -6.80 18.92 4.24
CA SER A 149 -5.78 18.35 3.36
C SER A 149 -6.31 18.22 1.94
N CYS A 150 -5.38 18.18 0.98
CA CYS A 150 -5.67 17.84 -0.41
C CYS A 150 -5.24 16.41 -0.67
N GLY A 151 -6.21 15.51 -0.75
CA GLY A 151 -6.03 14.08 -0.96
C GLY A 151 -6.11 13.70 -2.44
N TYR A 152 -5.65 12.49 -2.73
CA TYR A 152 -5.77 11.88 -4.04
C TYR A 152 -7.05 11.03 -4.10
N GLY A 153 -7.87 11.25 -5.12
CA GLY A 153 -9.16 10.61 -5.32
C GLY A 153 -9.18 9.54 -6.42
N GLY A 154 -8.03 9.22 -7.02
CA GLY A 154 -7.89 8.21 -8.08
C GLY A 154 -7.69 8.81 -9.48
N TYR A 155 -7.50 7.92 -10.47
CA TYR A 155 -7.24 8.28 -11.86
C TYR A 155 -8.35 7.81 -12.80
N ALA A 156 -8.91 8.73 -13.59
CA ALA A 156 -9.96 8.38 -14.55
C ALA A 156 -9.82 9.19 -15.84
N ASN A 157 -9.88 8.51 -16.98
CA ASN A 157 -9.88 9.12 -18.31
C ASN A 157 -8.75 10.15 -18.51
N GLY A 158 -7.52 9.81 -18.12
CA GLY A 158 -6.37 10.70 -18.27
C GLY A 158 -6.28 11.81 -17.20
N THR A 159 -7.20 11.85 -16.24
CA THR A 159 -7.34 12.94 -15.27
C THR A 159 -7.17 12.45 -13.84
N ILE A 160 -6.37 13.19 -13.07
CA ILE A 160 -6.17 13.04 -11.63
C ILE A 160 -7.35 13.66 -10.89
N LEU A 161 -7.99 12.88 -10.05
CA LEU A 161 -9.02 13.33 -9.14
C LEU A 161 -8.41 13.65 -7.78
N THR A 162 -8.91 14.69 -7.13
CA THR A 162 -8.45 15.14 -5.81
C THR A 162 -9.64 15.32 -4.87
N THR A 163 -9.43 15.12 -3.58
CA THR A 163 -10.48 15.15 -2.53
C THR A 163 -10.09 16.04 -1.38
#